data_AF-A0A1G1JUK5-F1
#
_entry.id   AF-A0A1G1JUK5-F1
#
_cell.length_a   1.000
_cell.length_b   1.000
_cell.length_c   1.000
_cell.angle_alpha   90.00
_cell.angle_beta   90.00
_cell.angle_gamma   90.00
#
_symmetry.space_group_name_H-M   'P 1'
#
loop_
_entity.id
_entity.type
_entity.pdbx_description
1 polymer ?
#
loop_
_entity_poly.entity_id
_entity_poly.type
_entity_poly.pdbx_seq_one_letter_code
_entity_poly.pdbx_strand_id
1 'polypeptide(L)'
;MVCELGMSKKLGLLTYGKRDGQVFLGRDIMTEKNYSENTAVMIDEEVRRIVSECHVRAKSIVEKNREKLEKLADRVLEKEVLEAEEIKMLVGIQSQPPAV
;
A
#
# COMPACT_ATOMS: atom_id res chain seq x y z
N MET A 1 8.12 0.13 5.43
CA MET A 1 7.46 -0.99 6.15
C MET A 1 8.46 -2.04 6.62
N VAL A 2 9.11 -2.79 5.71
CA VAL A 2 10.03 -3.87 6.08
C VAL A 2 11.33 -3.36 6.70
N CYS A 3 12.05 -2.44 6.03
CA CYS A 3 13.34 -1.95 6.51
C CYS A 3 13.24 -0.90 7.62
N GLU A 4 12.27 0.02 7.54
CA GLU A 4 12.28 1.21 8.40
C GLU A 4 11.37 1.10 9.62
N LEU A 5 10.28 0.34 9.52
CA LEU A 5 9.24 0.26 10.54
C LEU A 5 9.24 -1.08 11.29
N GLY A 6 10.15 -1.99 10.96
CA GLY A 6 10.23 -3.32 11.58
C GLY A 6 8.96 -4.17 11.37
N MET A 7 8.19 -3.91 10.31
CA MET A 7 6.90 -4.58 10.07
C MET A 7 7.04 -5.91 9.32
N SER A 8 8.10 -6.67 9.61
CA SER A 8 8.29 -8.02 9.09
C SER A 8 8.41 -9.03 10.23
N LYS A 9 7.64 -10.12 10.15
CA LYS A 9 7.72 -11.22 11.12
C LYS A 9 9.03 -12.01 11.01
N LYS A 10 9.64 -12.04 9.81
CA LYS A 10 10.87 -12.80 9.52
C LYS A 10 12.12 -12.03 9.96
N LEU A 11 12.13 -10.71 9.77
CA LEU A 11 13.25 -9.84 10.13
C LEU A 11 13.10 -9.19 11.52
N GLY A 12 11.90 -9.24 12.11
CA GLY A 12 11.63 -8.69 13.43
C GLY A 12 11.49 -7.16 13.44
N LEU A 13 11.49 -6.60 14.64
CA LEU A 13 11.25 -5.18 14.92
C LEU A 13 12.53 -4.32 14.76
N LEU A 14 13.33 -4.62 13.74
CA LEU A 14 14.62 -3.96 13.52
C LEU A 14 14.55 -2.99 12.34
N THR A 15 15.31 -1.90 12.47
CA THR A 15 15.53 -0.92 11.41
C THR A 15 16.78 -1.28 10.62
N TYR A 16 16.64 -1.47 9.31
CA TYR A 16 17.70 -1.81 8.38
C TYR A 16 18.04 -0.61 7.47
N GLY A 17 19.33 -0.29 7.38
CA GLY A 17 19.81 0.90 6.68
C GLY A 17 19.74 2.12 7.59
N LYS A 18 20.90 2.66 7.97
CA LYS A 18 20.98 3.93 8.69
C LYS A 18 20.81 5.06 7.68
N ARG A 19 19.94 6.02 7.97
CA ARG A 19 20.04 7.38 7.42
C ARG A 19 20.88 8.21 8.39
N ASP A 20 22.16 7.89 8.51
CA ASP A 20 23.09 8.76 9.24
C ASP A 20 23.40 9.93 8.30
N GLY A 21 22.76 11.08 8.54
CA GLY A 21 23.02 12.27 7.74
C GLY A 21 22.09 13.42 8.11
N GLN A 22 22.61 14.40 8.86
CA GLN A 22 22.06 15.75 8.80
C GLN A 22 22.07 16.18 7.33
N VAL A 23 20.92 16.64 6.82
CA VAL A 23 20.69 17.06 5.43
C VAL A 23 21.35 18.42 5.16
N PHE A 24 22.60 18.60 5.59
CA PHE A 24 23.33 19.84 5.42
C PHE A 24 24.35 19.70 4.28
N LEU A 25 24.11 20.44 3.20
CA LEU A 25 24.98 20.60 2.03
C LEU A 25 25.24 19.36 1.16
N GLY A 26 24.20 18.60 0.84
CA GLY A 26 24.13 17.84 -0.43
C GLY A 26 25.28 16.86 -0.73
N ARG A 27 26.02 16.38 0.29
CA ARG A 27 27.23 15.57 0.08
C ARG A 27 27.14 14.11 0.54
N ASP A 28 26.10 13.71 1.27
CA ASP A 28 25.90 12.31 1.65
C ASP A 28 24.46 11.86 1.35
N ILE A 29 24.19 11.58 0.06
CA ILE A 29 22.99 10.84 -0.39
C ILE A 29 23.32 9.34 -0.57
N MET A 30 24.41 8.85 0.03
CA MET A 30 24.65 7.40 0.08
C MET A 30 23.99 6.85 1.34
N THR A 31 22.85 6.21 1.15
CA THR A 31 22.28 5.35 2.18
C THR A 31 23.23 4.18 2.40
N GLU A 32 23.98 4.19 3.50
CA GLU A 32 24.87 3.08 3.83
C GLU A 32 24.05 1.83 4.16
N LYS A 33 24.23 0.78 3.34
CA LYS A 33 23.69 -0.56 3.60
C LYS A 33 24.42 -1.16 4.81
N ASN A 34 23.83 -0.98 5.98
CA ASN A 34 24.33 -1.51 7.25
C ASN A 34 23.83 -2.93 7.53
N TYR A 35 23.76 -3.80 6.52
CA TYR A 35 23.28 -5.17 6.65
C TYR A 35 23.90 -6.09 5.61
N SER A 36 23.99 -7.38 5.94
CA SER A 36 24.60 -8.38 5.07
C SER A 36 23.78 -8.61 3.78
N GLU A 37 24.42 -9.15 2.74
CA GLU A 37 23.72 -9.58 1.53
C GLU A 37 22.62 -10.61 1.83
N ASN A 38 22.85 -11.52 2.79
CA ASN A 38 21.82 -12.47 3.22
C ASN A 38 20.60 -11.75 3.82
N THR A 39 20.82 -10.67 4.58
CA THR A 39 19.74 -9.83 5.09
C THR A 39 19.03 -9.06 3.97
N ALA A 40 19.77 -8.59 2.96
CA ALA A 40 19.19 -7.94 1.79
C ALA A 40 18.24 -8.88 1.03
N VAL A 41 18.65 -10.13 0.81
CA VAL A 41 17.79 -11.15 0.18
C VAL A 41 16.52 -11.37 1.01
N MET A 42 16.64 -11.48 2.33
CA MET A 42 15.48 -11.65 3.21
C MET A 42 14.52 -10.44 3.17
N ILE A 43 15.06 -9.22 3.03
CA ILE A 43 14.25 -8.01 2.84
C ILE A 43 13.45 -8.09 1.53
N ASP A 44 14.12 -8.43 0.43
CA ASP A 44 13.49 -8.52 -0.89
C ASP A 44 12.40 -9.59 -0.94
N GLU A 45 12.63 -10.73 -0.29
CA GLU A 45 11.62 -11.80 -0.13
C GLU A 45 10.38 -11.29 0.62
N GLU A 46 10.56 -10.58 1.72
CA GLU A 46 9.45 -10.04 2.52
C GLU A 46 8.69 -8.94 1.77
N VAL A 47 9.39 -8.08 1.04
CA VAL A 47 8.75 -7.07 0.18
C VAL A 47 7.92 -7.75 -0.91
N ARG A 48 8.48 -8.74 -1.61
CA ARG A 48 7.76 -9.50 -2.63
C ARG A 48 6.52 -10.17 -2.04
N ARG A 49 6.66 -10.83 -0.88
CA ARG A 49 5.55 -11.48 -0.18
C ARG A 49 4.40 -10.51 0.09
N ILE A 50 4.70 -9.35 0.69
CA ILE A 50 3.70 -8.32 1.02
C ILE A 50 3.00 -7.82 -0.25
N VAL A 51 3.75 -7.50 -1.31
CA VAL A 51 3.17 -7.01 -2.56
C VAL A 51 2.27 -8.07 -3.19
N SER A 52 2.71 -9.32 -3.25
CA SER A 52 1.91 -10.43 -3.78
C SER A 52 0.63 -10.66 -2.98
N GLU A 53 0.70 -10.67 -1.64
CA GLU A 53 -0.47 -10.81 -0.76
C GLU A 53 -1.47 -9.66 -0.95
N CYS A 54 -0.98 -8.42 -0.98
CA CYS A 54 -1.81 -7.25 -1.23
C CYS A 54 -2.46 -7.28 -2.62
N HIS A 55 -1.73 -7.71 -3.65
CA HIS A 55 -2.26 -7.86 -4.99
C HIS A 55 -3.38 -8.91 -5.05
N VAL A 56 -3.15 -10.11 -4.49
CA VAL A 56 -4.16 -11.17 -4.44
C VAL A 56 -5.39 -10.70 -3.66
N ARG A 57 -5.20 -10.02 -2.53
CA ARG A 57 -6.29 -9.46 -1.74
C ARG A 57 -7.09 -8.42 -2.53
N ALA A 58 -6.42 -7.47 -3.18
CA ALA A 58 -7.06 -6.43 -3.98
C ALA A 58 -7.86 -7.05 -5.13
N LYS A 59 -7.25 -7.98 -5.88
CA LYS A 59 -7.90 -8.73 -6.95
C LYS A 59 -9.14 -9.47 -6.44
N SER A 60 -9.02 -10.19 -5.33
CA SER A 60 -10.15 -10.91 -4.72
C SER A 60 -11.30 -9.97 -4.33
N ILE A 61 -10.99 -8.79 -3.76
CA ILE A 61 -12.01 -7.80 -3.41
C ILE A 61 -12.73 -7.29 -4.65
N VAL A 62 -11.98 -6.98 -5.71
CA VAL A 62 -12.55 -6.49 -6.97
C VAL A 62 -13.40 -7.57 -7.64
N GLU A 63 -12.92 -8.81 -7.71
CA GLU A 63 -13.67 -9.94 -8.28
C GLU A 63 -14.96 -10.23 -7.49
N LYS A 64 -14.89 -10.23 -6.16
CA LYS A 64 -16.09 -10.41 -5.30
C LYS A 64 -17.12 -9.31 -5.47
N ASN A 65 -16.71 -8.12 -5.88
CA ASN A 65 -17.58 -6.96 -6.09
C ASN A 65 -17.71 -6.60 -7.58
N ARG A 66 -17.51 -7.57 -8.48
CA ARG A 66 -17.47 -7.34 -9.93
C ARG A 66 -18.72 -6.64 -10.45
N GLU A 67 -19.90 -7.04 -10.01
CA GLU A 67 -21.18 -6.40 -10.39
C GLU A 67 -21.24 -4.92 -10.00
N LYS A 68 -20.70 -4.57 -8.82
CA LYS A 68 -20.64 -3.18 -8.35
C LYS A 68 -19.65 -2.36 -9.18
N LEU A 69 -18.52 -2.97 -9.55
CA LEU A 69 -17.53 -2.34 -10.43
C LEU A 69 -18.11 -2.08 -11.83
N GLU A 70 -18.86 -3.02 -12.38
CA GLU A 70 -19.53 -2.85 -13.70
C GLU A 70 -20.55 -1.71 -13.65
N LYS A 71 -21.40 -1.66 -12.62
CA LYS A 71 -22.33 -0.53 -12.43
C LYS A 71 -21.62 0.83 -12.33
N LEU A 72 -20.49 0.89 -11.64
CA LEU A 72 -19.69 2.11 -11.58
C LEU A 72 -19.10 2.46 -12.95
N ALA A 73 -18.58 1.49 -13.70
CA ALA A 73 -18.02 1.71 -15.03
C ALA A 73 -19.09 2.24 -16.00
N ASP A 74 -20.27 1.62 -16.04
CA ASP A 74 -21.40 2.05 -16.86
C ASP A 74 -21.82 3.49 -16.52
N ARG A 75 -21.90 3.81 -15.22
CA ARG A 75 -22.25 5.15 -14.77
C ARG A 75 -21.21 6.20 -15.13
N VAL A 76 -19.92 5.87 -15.08
CA VAL A 76 -18.84 6.77 -15.53
C VAL A 76 -18.93 7.02 -17.03
N LEU A 77 -19.31 6.02 -17.84
CA LEU A 77 -19.51 6.23 -19.27
C LEU A 77 -20.64 7.22 -19.58
N GLU A 78 -21.64 7.34 -18.72
CA GLU A 78 -22.76 8.27 -18.91
C GLU A 78 -22.45 9.71 -18.45
N LYS A 79 -21.76 9.87 -17.31
CA LYS A 79 -21.62 11.17 -16.62
C LYS A 79 -20.19 11.71 -16.57
N GLU A 80 -19.21 10.93 -17.01
CA GLU A 80 -17.75 11.19 -17.03
C GLU A 80 -17.09 11.38 -15.65
N VAL A 81 -17.81 11.95 -14.68
CA VAL A 81 -17.34 12.21 -13.32
C VAL A 81 -18.42 11.81 -12.32
N LEU A 82 -18.01 11.05 -11.29
CA LEU A 82 -18.87 10.65 -10.18
C LEU A 82 -18.33 11.18 -8.86
N GLU A 83 -19.24 11.75 -8.07
CA GLU A 83 -18.94 12.23 -6.72
C GLU A 83 -18.94 11.08 -5.71
N ALA A 84 -18.22 11.25 -4.60
CA ALA A 84 -18.07 10.21 -3.58
C ALA A 84 -19.41 9.69 -3.02
N GLU A 85 -20.40 10.57 -2.83
CA GLU A 85 -21.73 10.18 -2.36
C GLU A 85 -22.50 9.36 -3.40
N GLU A 86 -22.36 9.66 -4.69
CA GLU A 86 -22.97 8.89 -5.77
C GLU A 86 -22.36 7.49 -5.86
N ILE A 87 -21.04 7.38 -5.72
CA ILE A 87 -20.33 6.10 -5.65
C ILE A 87 -20.84 5.28 -4.46
N LYS A 88 -20.90 5.86 -3.25
CA LYS A 88 -21.38 5.19 -2.03
C LYS A 88 -22.80 4.64 -2.20
N MET A 89 -23.71 5.43 -2.79
CA MET A 89 -25.07 5.00 -3.08
C MET A 89 -25.08 3.81 -4.08
N LEU A 90 -24.31 3.88 -5.16
CA LEU A 90 -24.23 2.83 -6.18
C LEU A 90 -23.65 1.51 -5.64
N VAL A 91 -22.65 1.59 -4.75
CA VAL A 91 -22.03 0.39 -4.16
C VAL A 91 -22.73 -0.11 -2.89
N GLY A 92 -23.77 0.59 -2.43
CA GLY A 92 -24.56 0.25 -1.24
C GLY A 92 -23.83 0.48 0.09
N ILE A 93 -22.85 1.39 0.12
CA ILE A 93 -22.21 1.84 1.36
C ILE A 93 -23.10 2.92 1.95
N GLN A 94 -23.84 2.60 3.02
CA GLN A 94 -24.58 3.62 3.74
C GLN A 94 -23.60 4.62 4.35
N SER A 95 -23.76 5.89 4.01
CA SER A 95 -23.09 7.00 4.68
C SER A 95 -23.51 6.99 6.14
N GLN A 96 -22.65 6.49 7.03
CA GLN A 96 -22.82 6.82 8.44
C GLN A 96 -22.55 8.32 8.58
N PRO A 97 -23.46 9.10 9.18
CA PRO A 97 -23.13 10.47 9.54
C PRO A 97 -21.90 10.45 10.46
N PRO A 98 -21.02 11.47 10.40
CA PRO A 98 -19.85 11.52 11.27
C PRO A 98 -20.33 11.40 12.72
N ALA A 99 -19.74 10.44 13.44
CA ALA A 99 -19.91 10.35 14.89
C ALA A 99 -19.38 11.65 15.49
N VAL A 100 -20.30 12.46 16.03
CA VAL A 100 -20.02 13.68 16.80
C VAL A 100 -19.33 13.30 18.11
#